data_AF-A0A0M0JW56-F1
#
_entry.id   AF-A0A0M0JW56-F1
#
_cell.length_a   1.000
_cell.length_b   1.000
_cell.length_c   1.000
_cell.angle_alpha   90.00
_cell.angle_beta   90.00
_cell.angle_gamma   90.00
#
_symmetry.space_group_name_H-M   'P 1'
#
loop_
_entity.id
_entity.type
_entity.pdbx_description
1 polymer ?
#
loop_
_entity_poly.entity_id
_entity_poly.type
_entity_poly.pdbx_seq_one_letter_code
_entity_poly.pdbx_strand_id
1 'polypeptide(L)'
;MLGVSVGAIVNLMLTRSQELQNGIPVTDADGRELGTSELAAQYGLGQCAATRVAWTVALLTLAPVASTAALRVLPAGLPRSIAAVVDVGSTFGVIWISVPLCIAIFPQHTDLPGTRVEERFAAHERVFFNKGL
;
A
#
# COMPACT_ATOMS: atom_id res chain seq x y z
N MET A 1 -2.65 9.92 -13.76
CA MET A 1 -2.15 8.90 -12.81
C MET A 1 -1.38 9.56 -11.67
N LEU A 2 -0.31 10.32 -11.95
CA LEU A 2 0.52 10.97 -10.93
C LEU A 2 -0.27 11.86 -9.94
N GLY A 3 -1.22 12.68 -10.42
CA GLY A 3 -2.02 13.54 -9.54
C GLY A 3 -2.84 12.79 -8.47
N VAL A 4 -3.41 11.64 -8.83
CA VAL A 4 -4.17 10.79 -7.90
C VAL A 4 -3.23 10.18 -6.86
N SER A 5 -2.06 9.71 -7.31
CA SER A 5 -1.04 9.14 -6.43
C SER A 5 -0.49 10.16 -5.43
N VAL A 6 -0.25 11.41 -5.87
CA VAL A 6 0.20 12.49 -4.98
C VAL A 6 -0.85 12.79 -3.90
N GLY A 7 -2.13 12.88 -4.28
CA GLY A 7 -3.21 13.05 -3.31
C GLY A 7 -3.28 11.91 -2.29
N ALA A 8 -3.11 10.67 -2.75
CA ALA A 8 -3.08 9.50 -1.88
C ALA A 8 -1.90 9.50 -0.90
N ILE A 9 -0.73 10.01 -1.31
CA ILE A 9 0.44 10.17 -0.44
C ILE A 9 0.21 11.30 0.56
N VAL A 10 -0.28 12.46 0.13
CA VAL A 10 -0.57 13.59 1.04
C VAL A 10 -1.57 13.18 2.11
N ASN A 11 -2.63 12.48 1.73
CA ASN A 11 -3.61 11.96 2.69
C ASN A 11 -2.97 10.96 3.68
N LEU A 12 -2.06 10.09 3.22
CA LEU A 12 -1.31 9.18 4.10
C LEU A 12 -0.46 9.96 5.11
N MET A 13 0.29 10.95 4.64
CA MET A 13 1.18 11.75 5.48
C MET A 13 0.41 12.57 6.51
N LEU A 14 -0.76 13.10 6.14
CA LEU A 14 -1.61 13.82 7.09
C LEU A 14 -2.19 12.90 8.15
N THR A 15 -2.77 11.77 7.74
CA THR A 15 -3.41 10.81 8.65
C THR A 15 -2.42 10.14 9.60
N ARG A 16 -1.18 9.89 9.15
CA ARG A 16 -0.14 9.20 9.94
C ARG A 16 0.99 10.13 10.37
N SER A 17 0.75 11.43 10.37
CA SER A 17 1.74 12.45 10.81
C SER A 17 2.20 12.24 12.25
N GLN A 18 1.34 11.70 13.11
CA GLN A 18 1.66 11.37 14.50
C GLN A 18 2.72 10.27 14.61
N GLU A 19 2.75 9.32 13.67
CA GLU A 19 3.75 8.24 13.67
C GLU A 19 5.13 8.76 13.26
N LEU A 20 5.19 9.78 12.39
CA LEU A 20 6.46 10.45 12.09
C LEU A 20 7.00 11.25 13.28
N GLN A 21 6.14 11.76 14.17
CA GLN A 21 6.54 12.58 15.30
C GLN A 21 6.80 11.78 16.58
N ASN A 22 6.03 10.72 16.83
CA ASN A 22 6.09 9.94 18.07
C ASN A 22 6.71 8.54 17.87
N GLY A 23 6.92 8.14 16.62
CA GLY A 23 7.39 6.81 16.25
C GLY A 23 6.33 5.72 16.31
N ILE A 24 6.71 4.52 15.91
CA ILE A 24 5.90 3.29 15.99
C ILE A 24 6.55 2.28 16.94
N PRO A 25 5.76 1.42 17.61
CA PRO A 25 6.29 0.39 18.48
C PRO A 25 7.13 -0.62 17.69
N VAL A 26 8.27 -0.95 18.26
CA VAL A 26 9.23 -1.93 17.73
C VAL A 26 9.39 -3.09 18.71
N THR A 27 9.43 -4.30 18.18
CA THR A 27 9.51 -5.55 18.95
C THR A 27 10.72 -6.38 18.56
N ASP A 28 11.24 -7.17 19.49
CA ASP A 28 12.27 -8.17 19.22
C ASP A 28 11.66 -9.47 18.63
N ALA A 29 12.50 -10.43 18.25
CA ALA A 29 12.10 -11.76 17.76
C ALA A 29 11.23 -12.54 18.77
N ASP A 30 11.46 -12.31 20.06
CA ASP A 30 10.68 -12.90 21.17
C ASP A 30 9.31 -12.20 21.39
N GLY A 31 8.97 -11.19 20.58
CA GLY A 31 7.73 -10.41 20.73
C GLY A 31 7.75 -9.44 21.91
N ARG A 32 8.92 -9.16 22.50
CA ARG A 32 9.09 -8.15 23.55
C ARG A 32 9.15 -6.77 22.92
N GLU A 33 8.37 -5.82 23.43
CA GLU A 33 8.45 -4.42 23.02
C GLU A 33 9.78 -3.81 23.48
N LEU A 34 10.52 -3.28 22.51
CA LEU A 34 11.81 -2.61 22.73
C LEU A 34 11.63 -1.09 22.92
N GLY A 35 10.47 -0.56 22.54
CA GLY A 35 10.11 0.86 22.64
C GLY A 35 9.49 1.37 21.35
N THR A 36 9.60 2.68 21.12
CA THR A 36 9.16 3.32 19.87
C THR A 36 10.36 3.79 19.04
N SER A 37 10.19 3.80 17.71
CA SER A 37 11.16 4.34 16.76
C SER A 37 10.49 5.21 15.70
N GLU A 38 11.05 6.39 15.48
CA GLU A 38 10.63 7.32 14.42
C GLU A 38 11.18 6.88 13.06
N LEU A 39 12.40 6.32 13.03
CA LEU A 39 13.04 5.91 11.78
C LEU A 39 12.35 4.67 11.19
N ALA A 40 11.90 3.74 12.03
CA ALA A 40 11.04 2.64 11.62
C ALA A 40 9.71 3.14 11.03
N ALA A 41 9.12 4.19 11.62
CA ALA A 41 7.90 4.81 11.13
C ALA A 41 8.10 5.42 9.73
N GLN A 42 9.17 6.19 9.53
CA GLN A 42 9.50 6.78 8.23
C GLN A 42 9.70 5.72 7.15
N TYR A 43 10.40 4.63 7.47
CA TYR A 43 10.60 3.53 6.54
C TYR A 43 9.29 2.82 6.18
N GLY A 44 8.46 2.52 7.19
CA GLY A 44 7.16 1.91 7.01
C GLY A 44 6.23 2.77 6.15
N LEU A 45 6.11 4.05 6.47
CA LEU A 45 5.29 5.01 5.72
C LEU A 45 5.81 5.22 4.29
N GLY A 46 7.12 5.23 4.09
CA GLY A 46 7.73 5.30 2.76
C GLY A 46 7.35 4.12 1.88
N GLN A 47 7.38 2.90 2.44
CA GLN A 47 6.91 1.72 1.72
C GLN A 47 5.40 1.76 1.47
N CYS A 48 4.58 2.16 2.44
CA CYS A 48 3.14 2.33 2.26
C CYS A 48 2.82 3.36 1.16
N ALA A 49 3.57 4.47 1.10
CA ALA A 49 3.44 5.47 0.04
C ALA A 49 3.77 4.87 -1.34
N ALA A 50 4.87 4.10 -1.45
CA ALA A 50 5.23 3.41 -2.67
C ALA A 50 4.15 2.40 -3.11
N THR A 51 3.59 1.63 -2.17
CA THR A 51 2.48 0.71 -2.44
C THR A 51 1.24 1.44 -2.97
N ARG A 52 0.91 2.61 -2.41
CA ARG A 52 -0.22 3.43 -2.92
C ARG A 52 0.01 3.89 -4.35
N VAL A 53 1.24 4.28 -4.71
CA VAL A 53 1.57 4.64 -6.10
C VAL A 53 1.42 3.42 -7.00
N ALA A 54 2.03 2.29 -6.63
CA ALA A 54 1.99 1.05 -7.40
C ALA A 54 0.54 0.58 -7.62
N TRP A 55 -0.27 0.55 -6.56
CA TRP A 55 -1.70 0.24 -6.59
C TRP A 55 -2.46 1.15 -7.56
N THR A 56 -2.28 2.47 -7.41
CA THR A 56 -3.00 3.45 -8.21
C THR A 56 -2.66 3.34 -9.68
N VAL A 57 -1.39 3.11 -10.01
CA VAL A 57 -0.94 2.92 -11.39
C VAL A 57 -1.50 1.61 -11.95
N ALA A 58 -1.40 0.50 -11.21
CA ALA A 58 -1.94 -0.79 -11.63
C ALA A 58 -3.46 -0.72 -11.85
N LEU A 59 -4.21 -0.13 -10.92
CA LEU A 59 -5.66 -0.01 -11.05
C LEU A 59 -6.07 0.87 -12.23
N LEU A 60 -5.47 2.05 -12.38
CA LEU A 60 -5.81 2.98 -13.46
C LEU A 60 -5.35 2.50 -14.85
N THR A 61 -4.46 1.52 -14.92
CA THR A 61 -4.05 0.89 -16.19
C THR A 61 -4.88 -0.36 -16.49
N LEU A 62 -5.01 -1.27 -15.52
CA LEU A 62 -5.64 -2.58 -15.72
C LEU A 62 -7.16 -2.49 -15.83
N ALA A 63 -7.82 -1.64 -15.03
CA ALA A 63 -9.28 -1.50 -15.07
C ALA A 63 -9.83 -1.08 -16.45
N PRO A 64 -9.32 0.00 -17.10
CA PRO A 64 -9.81 0.38 -18.43
C PRO A 64 -9.43 -0.64 -19.52
N VAL A 65 -8.28 -1.30 -19.40
CA VAL A 65 -7.88 -2.37 -20.34
C VAL A 65 -8.84 -3.56 -20.22
N ALA A 66 -9.13 -4.00 -19.00
CA ALA A 66 -10.07 -5.09 -18.74
C ALA A 66 -11.48 -4.75 -19.21
N SER A 67 -11.96 -3.53 -18.93
CA SER A 67 -13.28 -3.09 -19.38
C SER A 67 -13.38 -3.01 -20.91
N THR A 68 -12.37 -2.42 -21.57
CA THR A 68 -12.35 -2.32 -23.03
C THR A 68 -12.29 -3.72 -23.66
N ALA A 69 -11.53 -4.65 -23.08
CA ALA A 69 -11.51 -6.04 -23.52
C ALA A 69 -12.88 -6.72 -23.36
N ALA A 70 -13.56 -6.52 -22.22
CA ALA A 70 -14.88 -7.06 -21.96
C ALA A 70 -15.94 -6.50 -22.93
N LEU A 71 -15.93 -5.19 -23.18
CA LEU A 71 -16.84 -4.53 -24.11
C LEU A 71 -16.67 -5.00 -25.56
N ARG A 72 -15.46 -5.40 -25.98
CA ARG A 72 -15.21 -5.93 -27.34
C ARG A 72 -15.84 -7.30 -27.60
N VAL A 73 -16.09 -8.07 -26.54
CA VAL A 73 -16.75 -9.39 -26.65
C VAL A 73 -18.28 -9.24 -26.68
N LEU A 74 -18.79 -8.09 -26.24
CA LEU A 74 -20.21 -7.79 -26.21
C LEU A 74 -20.72 -7.25 -27.56
N PRO A 75 -22.02 -7.39 -27.86
CA PRO A 75 -22.62 -6.89 -29.10
C PRO A 75 -22.43 -5.37 -29.29
N ALA A 76 -22.29 -4.92 -30.54
CA ALA A 76 -22.26 -3.50 -30.85
C ALA A 76 -23.62 -2.84 -30.54
N GLY A 77 -23.60 -1.59 -30.05
CA GLY A 77 -24.82 -0.81 -29.78
C GLY A 77 -25.41 -0.98 -28.38
N LEU A 78 -24.65 -1.54 -27.42
CA LEU A 78 -25.08 -1.65 -26.03
C LEU A 78 -25.43 -0.27 -25.42
N PRO A 79 -26.51 -0.18 -24.62
CA PRO A 79 -26.84 1.04 -23.90
C PRO A 79 -25.74 1.41 -22.88
N ARG A 80 -25.59 2.72 -22.63
CA ARG A 80 -24.56 3.27 -21.72
C ARG A 80 -24.61 2.68 -20.31
N SER A 81 -25.78 2.26 -19.84
CA SER A 81 -25.94 1.60 -18.54
C SER A 81 -25.19 0.28 -18.45
N ILE A 82 -25.18 -0.53 -19.51
CA ILE A 82 -24.47 -1.81 -19.50
C ILE A 82 -22.95 -1.57 -19.60
N ALA A 83 -22.51 -0.58 -20.39
CA ALA A 83 -21.10 -0.20 -20.40
C ALA A 83 -20.61 0.23 -19.02
N ALA A 84 -21.40 1.01 -18.27
CA ALA A 84 -21.08 1.38 -16.89
C ALA A 84 -21.01 0.16 -15.95
N VAL A 85 -21.92 -0.82 -16.10
CA VAL A 85 -21.87 -2.06 -15.32
C VAL A 85 -20.60 -2.86 -15.62
N VAL A 86 -20.18 -2.92 -16.88
CA VAL A 86 -18.94 -3.60 -17.29
C VAL A 86 -17.72 -2.88 -16.75
N ASP A 87 -17.67 -1.55 -16.78
CA ASP A 87 -16.60 -0.74 -16.18
C ASP A 87 -16.49 -1.00 -14.67
N VAL A 88 -17.60 -0.93 -13.95
CA VAL A 88 -17.64 -1.17 -12.50
C VAL A 88 -17.24 -2.61 -12.17
N GLY A 89 -17.78 -3.59 -12.89
CA GLY A 89 -17.47 -5.00 -12.69
C GLY A 89 -16.00 -5.31 -12.98
N SER A 90 -15.44 -4.77 -14.06
CA SER A 90 -14.03 -4.94 -14.42
C SER A 90 -13.11 -4.30 -13.40
N THR A 91 -13.44 -3.09 -12.95
CA THR A 91 -12.69 -2.39 -11.89
C THR A 91 -12.71 -3.21 -10.60
N PHE A 92 -13.88 -3.71 -10.20
CA PHE A 92 -14.02 -4.55 -9.00
C PHE A 92 -13.18 -5.83 -9.10
N GLY A 93 -13.21 -6.52 -10.25
CA GLY A 93 -12.39 -7.71 -10.48
C GLY A 93 -10.89 -7.42 -10.39
N VAL A 94 -10.43 -6.31 -10.99
CA VAL A 94 -9.03 -5.88 -10.90
C VAL A 94 -8.63 -5.57 -9.47
N ILE A 95 -9.48 -4.90 -8.68
CA ILE A 95 -9.23 -4.63 -7.26
C ILE A 95 -9.09 -5.94 -6.49
N TRP A 96 -10.00 -6.89 -6.69
CA TRP A 96 -9.99 -8.18 -5.99
C TRP A 96 -8.72 -8.99 -6.20
N ILE A 97 -8.17 -8.96 -7.42
CA ILE A 97 -6.92 -9.68 -7.72
C ILE A 97 -5.72 -8.88 -7.24
N SER A 98 -5.74 -7.57 -7.45
CA SER A 98 -4.56 -6.76 -7.21
C SER A 98 -4.33 -6.61 -5.70
N VAL A 99 -5.37 -6.44 -4.86
CA VAL A 99 -5.18 -6.14 -3.42
C VAL A 99 -4.32 -7.21 -2.73
N PRO A 100 -4.65 -8.51 -2.83
CA PRO A 100 -3.81 -9.55 -2.21
C PRO A 100 -2.41 -9.60 -2.82
N LEU A 101 -2.27 -9.32 -4.12
CA LEU A 101 -0.96 -9.25 -4.77
C LEU A 101 -0.08 -8.13 -4.18
N CYS A 102 -0.65 -6.94 -3.97
CA CYS A 102 0.08 -5.82 -3.39
C CYS A 102 0.46 -6.07 -1.92
N ILE A 103 -0.41 -6.73 -1.14
CA ILE A 103 -0.08 -7.15 0.23
C ILE A 103 1.06 -8.17 0.24
N ALA A 104 1.09 -9.09 -0.74
CA ALA A 104 2.16 -10.08 -0.86
C ALA A 104 3.51 -9.45 -1.23
N ILE A 105 3.51 -8.45 -2.12
CA ILE A 105 4.74 -7.73 -2.53
C ILE A 105 5.24 -6.81 -1.42
N PHE A 106 4.32 -6.16 -0.70
CA PHE A 106 4.64 -5.21 0.37
C PHE A 106 4.01 -5.68 1.69
N PRO A 107 4.68 -6.59 2.43
CA PRO A 107 4.13 -7.16 3.66
C PRO A 107 3.92 -6.08 4.72
N GLN A 108 2.85 -6.21 5.50
CA GLN A 108 2.49 -5.25 6.57
C GLN A 108 3.46 -5.32 7.75
N HIS A 109 3.96 -6.51 8.09
CA HIS A 109 5.01 -6.69 9.07
C HIS A 109 6.36 -6.82 8.38
N THR A 110 7.36 -6.11 8.88
CA THR A 110 8.73 -6.23 8.38
C THR A 110 9.70 -6.03 9.51
N ASP A 111 10.88 -6.58 9.29
CA ASP A 111 12.00 -6.45 10.18
C ASP A 111 13.11 -5.61 9.53
N LEU A 112 13.84 -4.87 10.34
CA LEU A 112 15.09 -4.22 9.95
C LEU A 112 16.20 -4.56 10.94
N PRO A 113 17.47 -4.55 10.50
CA PRO A 113 18.59 -4.64 11.42
C PRO A 113 18.54 -3.48 12.42
N GLY A 114 18.79 -3.75 13.71
CA GLY A 114 18.78 -2.71 14.74
C GLY A 114 19.73 -1.55 14.43
N THR A 115 20.84 -1.84 13.75
CA THR A 115 21.83 -0.86 13.26
C THR A 115 21.29 0.10 12.19
N ARG A 116 20.23 -0.29 11.45
CA ARG A 116 19.58 0.55 10.43
C ARG A 116 18.37 1.31 10.95
N VAL A 117 17.89 0.99 12.14
CA VAL A 117 16.75 1.66 12.76
C VAL A 117 17.25 2.87 13.54
N GLU A 118 17.88 2.68 14.70
CA GLU A 118 18.47 3.75 15.51
C GLU A 118 19.64 3.18 16.32
N GLU A 119 20.63 4.00 16.69
CA GLU A 119 21.77 3.55 17.52
C GLU A 119 21.33 2.91 18.84
N ARG A 120 20.19 3.35 19.40
CA ARG A 120 19.60 2.78 20.62
C ARG A 120 19.17 1.32 20.47
N PHE A 121 18.90 0.87 19.25
CA PHE A 121 18.52 -0.52 18.95
C PHE A 121 19.66 -1.33 18.34
N ALA A 122 20.86 -0.76 18.17
CA ALA A 122 22.00 -1.42 17.55
C ALA A 122 22.50 -2.68 18.29
N ALA A 123 22.10 -2.85 19.57
CA ALA A 123 22.36 -4.07 20.33
C ALA A 123 21.53 -5.28 19.87
N HIS A 124 20.43 -5.06 19.14
CA HIS A 124 19.55 -6.12 18.65
C HIS A 124 19.85 -6.43 17.18
N GLU A 125 19.95 -7.72 16.84
CA GLU A 125 20.27 -8.16 15.48
C GLU A 125 19.16 -7.77 14.49
N ARG A 126 17.88 -7.92 14.90
CA ARG A 126 16.71 -7.56 14.10
C ARG A 126 15.63 -6.97 14.98
N VAL A 127 14.89 -6.02 14.41
CA VAL A 127 13.79 -5.32 15.05
C VAL A 127 12.57 -5.41 14.14
N PHE A 128 11.46 -5.89 14.68
CA PHE A 128 10.20 -6.08 13.98
C PHE A 128 9.27 -4.90 14.25
N PHE A 129 8.53 -4.47 13.24
CA PHE A 129 7.50 -3.45 13.39
C PHE A 129 6.34 -3.68 12.43
N ASN A 130 5.19 -3.16 12.82
CA ASN A 130 4.01 -3.12 11.97
C ASN A 130 4.00 -1.80 11.19
N LYS A 131 3.92 -1.88 9.86
CA LYS A 131 3.83 -0.71 8.99
C LYS A 131 2.44 -0.10 8.95
N GLY A 132 1.47 -0.65 9.69
CA GLY A 132 0.07 -0.23 9.67
C GLY A 132 -0.63 -0.59 8.35
N LEU A 133 -1.95 -0.79 8.42
CA LEU A 133 -2.83 -0.91 7.26
C LEU A 133 -3.15 0.48 6.68
#